data_AF-R2RWF4-F1
#
_entry.id   AF-R2RWF4-F1
#
_cell.length_a   1.000
_cell.length_b   1.000
_cell.length_c   1.000
_cell.angle_alpha   90.00
_cell.angle_beta   90.00
_cell.angle_gamma   90.00
#
_symmetry.space_group_name_H-M   'P 1'
#
loop_
_entity.id
_entity.type
_entity.pdbx_description
1 polymer ?
#
loop_
_entity_poly.entity_id
_entity_poly.type
_entity_poly.pdbx_seq_one_letter_code
_entity_poly.pdbx_strand_id
1 'polypeptide(L)'
;MDYSERTIEMAQLIAENCISCKRCMKDCLFLQRYCEDPQKLFQQFLEEGLDPIVPYSCMLCGRCTVVCPLQLKLDEAFLTMRQDLIREDLPLKQLKSVEMHQKLSTSKLFTAVNRGDQK
;
A
#
# COMPACT_ATOMS: atom_id res chain seq x y z
N MET A 1 14.60 1.11 -7.36
CA MET A 1 13.71 1.82 -6.43
C MET A 1 14.33 1.70 -5.07
N ASP A 2 14.65 2.83 -4.44
CA ASP A 2 15.30 2.81 -3.13
C ASP A 2 14.21 2.79 -2.05
N TYR A 3 14.00 1.64 -1.42
CA TYR A 3 13.04 1.49 -0.32
C TYR A 3 13.72 1.91 0.98
N SER A 4 12.94 2.47 1.90
CA SER A 4 13.46 2.86 3.22
C SER A 4 13.88 1.63 4.02
N GLU A 5 14.84 1.82 4.93
CA GLU A 5 15.30 0.79 5.89
C GLU A 5 14.11 0.12 6.58
N ARG A 6 13.15 0.92 7.06
CA ARG A 6 11.90 0.42 7.64
C ARG A 6 11.14 -0.55 6.73
N THR A 7 11.01 -0.25 5.43
CA THR A 7 10.31 -1.14 4.49
C THR A 7 11.07 -2.45 4.31
N ILE A 8 12.41 -2.39 4.21
CA ILE A 8 13.26 -3.58 4.07
C ILE A 8 13.18 -4.46 5.32
N GLU A 9 13.29 -3.89 6.51
CA GLU A 9 13.20 -4.61 7.78
C GLU A 9 11.85 -5.34 7.94
N MET A 10 10.75 -4.65 7.61
CA MET A 10 9.41 -5.26 7.69
C MET A 10 9.26 -6.40 6.68
N ALA A 11 9.81 -6.25 5.48
CA ALA A 11 9.79 -7.29 4.47
C ALA A 11 10.62 -8.51 4.87
N GLN A 12 11.84 -8.32 5.40
CA GLN A 12 12.69 -9.38 5.92
C GLN A 12 12.01 -10.14 7.06
N LEU A 13 11.45 -9.41 8.03
CA LEU A 13 10.70 -10.00 9.14
C LEU A 13 9.59 -10.93 8.63
N ILE A 14 8.82 -10.51 7.63
CA ILE A 14 7.74 -11.33 7.06
C ILE A 14 8.29 -12.50 6.26
N ALA A 15 9.30 -12.29 5.41
CA ALA A 15 9.90 -13.33 4.57
C ALA A 15 10.54 -14.46 5.40
N GLU A 16 11.16 -14.13 6.54
CA GLU A 16 11.85 -15.09 7.40
C GLU A 16 10.90 -15.82 8.34
N ASN A 17 9.87 -15.14 8.85
CA ASN A 17 9.01 -15.69 9.92
C ASN A 17 7.68 -16.24 9.40
N CYS A 18 7.22 -15.88 8.21
CA CYS A 18 5.95 -16.39 7.69
C CYS A 18 6.02 -17.90 7.50
N ILE A 19 5.17 -18.65 8.22
CA ILE A 19 5.07 -20.11 8.12
C ILE A 19 4.15 -20.59 6.98
N SER A 20 3.79 -19.70 6.04
CA SER A 20 2.98 -20.04 4.86
C SER A 20 1.65 -20.76 5.17
N CYS A 21 1.02 -20.41 6.30
CA CYS A 21 -0.24 -21.03 6.73
C CYS A 21 -1.49 -20.56 5.95
N LYS A 22 -1.37 -19.50 5.13
CA LYS A 22 -2.40 -18.93 4.25
C LYS A 22 -3.70 -18.45 4.93
N ARG A 23 -3.77 -18.39 6.26
CA ARG A 23 -4.96 -17.89 7.00
C ARG A 23 -5.38 -16.49 6.60
N CYS A 24 -4.41 -15.58 6.44
CA CYS A 24 -4.63 -14.20 6.00
C CYS A 24 -5.20 -14.08 4.58
N MET A 25 -5.04 -15.12 3.74
CA MET A 25 -5.53 -15.11 2.36
C MET A 25 -7.01 -15.49 2.26
N LYS A 26 -7.58 -16.20 3.24
CA LYS A 26 -8.94 -16.78 3.14
C LYS A 26 -10.01 -15.76 2.75
N ASP A 27 -9.96 -14.55 3.32
CA ASP A 27 -10.90 -13.47 3.02
C ASP A 27 -10.17 -12.18 2.61
N CYS A 28 -9.08 -12.31 1.86
CA CYS A 28 -8.35 -11.19 1.29
C CYS A 28 -8.20 -11.37 -0.22
N LEU A 29 -9.10 -10.76 -1.00
CA LEU A 29 -9.09 -10.82 -2.47
C LEU A 29 -7.77 -10.30 -3.06
N PHE A 30 -7.14 -9.33 -2.40
CA PHE A 30 -5.82 -8.83 -2.76
C PHE A 30 -4.75 -9.94 -2.69
N LEU A 31 -4.58 -10.58 -1.54
CA LEU A 31 -3.58 -11.64 -1.38
C LEU A 31 -3.88 -12.84 -2.29
N GLN A 32 -5.15 -13.21 -2.47
CA GLN A 32 -5.55 -14.27 -3.39
C GLN A 32 -5.18 -13.99 -4.86
N ARG A 33 -5.18 -12.71 -5.25
CA ARG A 33 -4.89 -12.30 -6.64
C ARG A 33 -3.41 -12.13 -6.91
N TYR A 34 -2.64 -11.64 -5.93
CA TYR A 34 -1.28 -11.16 -6.16
C TYR A 34 -0.18 -12.04 -5.56
N CYS A 35 -0.48 -13.06 -4.77
CA CYS A 35 0.54 -13.97 -4.25
C CYS A 35 0.06 -15.41 -4.07
N GLU A 36 0.98 -16.36 -4.17
CA GLU A 36 0.75 -17.76 -3.79
C GLU A 36 0.66 -17.93 -2.26
N ASP A 37 1.54 -17.23 -1.54
CA ASP A 37 1.51 -17.00 -0.11
C ASP A 37 2.31 -15.72 0.23
N PRO A 38 2.14 -15.16 1.44
CA PRO A 38 2.87 -13.98 1.84
C PRO A 38 4.39 -14.18 1.94
N GLN A 39 4.89 -15.37 2.31
CA GLN A 39 6.32 -15.57 2.46
C GLN A 39 7.03 -15.35 1.12
N LYS A 40 6.54 -16.02 0.08
CA LYS A 40 7.06 -15.91 -1.29
C LYS A 40 6.93 -14.50 -1.85
N LEU A 41 5.82 -13.81 -1.59
CA LEU A 41 5.63 -12.43 -2.06
C LEU A 41 6.68 -11.48 -1.47
N PHE A 42 6.97 -11.60 -0.17
CA PHE A 42 7.96 -10.75 0.48
C PHE A 42 9.40 -11.16 0.15
N GLN A 43 9.67 -12.45 -0.13
CA GLN A 43 10.93 -12.89 -0.73
C GLN A 43 11.14 -12.29 -2.13
N GLN A 44 10.13 -12.40 -2.99
CA GLN A 44 10.13 -11.79 -4.33
C GLN A 44 10.41 -10.28 -4.25
N PHE A 45 9.73 -9.58 -3.33
CA PHE A 45 9.97 -8.16 -3.10
C PHE A 45 11.44 -7.85 -2.77
N LEU A 46 12.09 -8.65 -1.92
CA LEU A 46 13.48 -8.44 -1.52
C LEU A 46 14.48 -8.74 -2.65
N GLU A 47 14.14 -9.66 -3.56
CA GLU A 47 15.02 -10.08 -4.66
C GLU A 47 14.88 -9.19 -5.89
N GLU A 48 13.64 -8.92 -6.33
CA GLU A 48 13.33 -8.26 -7.61
C GLU A 48 12.42 -7.03 -7.47
N GLY A 49 11.88 -6.78 -6.28
CA GLY A 49 10.87 -5.75 -6.05
C GLY A 49 9.46 -6.20 -6.44
N LEU A 50 8.52 -5.26 -6.44
CA LEU A 50 7.13 -5.50 -6.84
C LEU A 50 6.66 -4.37 -7.78
N ASP A 51 5.75 -4.72 -8.69
CA ASP A 51 5.01 -3.70 -9.46
C ASP A 51 4.21 -2.83 -8.46
N PRO A 52 4.26 -1.48 -8.56
CA PRO A 52 3.51 -0.58 -7.70
C PRO A 52 2.04 -0.93 -7.52
N ILE A 53 1.37 -1.53 -8.51
CA ILE A 53 -0.03 -1.94 -8.36
C ILE A 53 -0.25 -2.94 -7.22
N VAL A 54 0.76 -3.76 -6.90
CA VAL A 54 0.68 -4.79 -5.86
C VAL A 54 0.51 -4.16 -4.48
N PRO A 55 1.46 -3.37 -3.93
CA PRO A 55 1.28 -2.75 -2.63
C PRO A 55 0.06 -1.83 -2.60
N TYR A 56 -0.28 -1.15 -3.71
CA TYR A 56 -1.47 -0.29 -3.81
C TYR A 56 -2.81 -1.03 -3.86
N SER A 57 -2.82 -2.34 -4.13
CA SER A 57 -4.05 -3.16 -4.15
C SER A 57 -4.49 -3.64 -2.76
N CYS A 58 -3.62 -3.56 -1.75
CA CYS A 58 -4.02 -3.80 -0.35
C CYS A 58 -5.10 -2.80 0.10
N MET A 59 -6.03 -3.18 0.97
CA MET A 59 -7.02 -2.23 1.52
C MET A 59 -6.63 -1.69 2.90
N LEU A 60 -5.46 -2.08 3.41
CA LEU A 60 -4.95 -1.70 4.74
C LEU A 60 -5.95 -1.99 5.86
N CYS A 61 -6.71 -3.09 5.75
CA CYS A 61 -7.79 -3.41 6.69
C CYS A 61 -7.34 -4.10 7.99
N GLY A 62 -6.05 -4.43 8.14
CA GLY A 62 -5.49 -5.07 9.34
C GLY A 62 -5.89 -6.52 9.61
N ARG A 63 -6.84 -7.09 8.84
CA ARG A 63 -7.33 -8.46 9.10
C ARG A 63 -6.24 -9.53 9.02
N CYS A 64 -5.25 -9.34 8.15
CA CYS A 64 -4.11 -10.26 8.00
C CYS A 64 -3.36 -10.44 9.33
N THR A 65 -3.13 -9.36 10.07
CA THR A 65 -2.49 -9.34 11.39
C THR A 65 -3.32 -10.09 12.43
N VAL A 66 -4.64 -9.85 12.45
CA VAL A 66 -5.57 -10.47 13.41
C VAL A 66 -5.60 -12.00 13.29
N VAL A 67 -5.57 -12.53 12.07
CA VAL A 67 -5.67 -13.98 11.82
C VAL A 67 -4.31 -14.70 11.75
N CYS A 68 -3.21 -13.94 11.72
CA CYS A 68 -1.87 -14.48 11.67
C CYS A 68 -1.47 -15.02 13.05
N PRO A 69 -1.08 -16.30 13.18
CA PRO A 69 -0.66 -16.86 14.47
C PRO A 69 0.63 -16.21 15.01
N LEU A 70 1.42 -15.59 14.14
CA LEU A 70 2.66 -14.89 14.47
C LEU A 70 2.48 -13.37 14.50
N GLN A 71 1.24 -12.87 14.32
CA GLN A 71 0.92 -11.43 14.30
C GLN A 71 1.75 -10.60 13.32
N LEU A 72 2.18 -11.21 12.20
CA LEU A 72 2.88 -10.52 11.13
C LEU A 72 2.00 -9.43 10.51
N LYS A 73 2.56 -8.24 10.34
CA LYS A 73 1.85 -7.02 9.97
C LYS A 73 1.99 -6.68 8.49
N LEU A 74 1.32 -7.48 7.65
CA LEU A 74 1.42 -7.34 6.19
C LEU A 74 0.86 -5.99 5.72
N ASP A 75 -0.23 -5.52 6.32
CA ASP A 75 -0.85 -4.24 5.99
C ASP A 75 0.07 -3.05 6.28
N GLU A 76 0.76 -3.05 7.43
CA GLU A 76 1.77 -2.03 7.74
C GLU A 76 2.95 -2.10 6.74
N ALA A 77 3.40 -3.29 6.36
CA ALA A 77 4.48 -3.44 5.36
C ALA A 77 4.07 -2.91 3.98
N PHE A 78 2.83 -3.19 3.53
CA PHE A 78 2.33 -2.61 2.28
C PHE A 78 2.14 -1.09 2.37
N LEU A 79 1.81 -0.56 3.55
CA LEU A 79 1.72 0.89 3.76
C LEU A 79 3.09 1.55 3.62
N THR A 80 4.15 0.99 4.21
CA THR A 80 5.50 1.57 4.07
C THR A 80 5.99 1.51 2.63
N MET A 81 5.72 0.41 1.91
CA MET A 81 5.98 0.32 0.46
C MET A 81 5.29 1.44 -0.32
N ARG A 82 4.00 1.73 -0.04
CA ARG A 82 3.28 2.83 -0.70
C ARG A 82 3.90 4.19 -0.43
N GLN A 83 4.33 4.42 0.81
CA GLN A 83 4.97 5.67 1.25
C GLN A 83 6.33 5.87 0.58
N ASP A 84 7.05 4.80 0.27
CA ASP A 84 8.31 4.87 -0.46
C ASP A 84 8.07 5.12 -1.95
N LEU A 85 7.08 4.44 -2.54
CA LEU A 85 6.72 4.57 -3.96
C LEU A 85 6.25 5.97 -4.37
N ILE A 86 5.60 6.73 -3.48
CA ILE A 86 5.09 8.07 -3.79
C ILE A 86 6.17 9.16 -3.72
N ARG A 87 7.39 8.87 -3.21
CA ARG A 87 8.42 9.90 -3.02
C ARG A 87 8.99 10.46 -4.32
N GLU A 88 8.97 9.67 -5.39
CA GLU A 88 9.58 10.08 -6.66
C GLU A 88 8.57 10.60 -7.69
N ASP A 89 7.47 9.89 -7.91
CA ASP A 89 6.42 10.25 -8.88
C ASP A 89 5.09 9.59 -8.51
N LEU A 90 4.02 9.91 -9.24
CA LEU A 90 2.75 9.20 -9.19
C LEU A 90 2.99 7.69 -9.40
N PRO A 91 2.74 6.85 -8.37
CA PRO A 91 3.12 5.44 -8.40
C PRO A 91 2.25 4.63 -9.35
N LEU A 92 1.07 5.15 -9.68
CA LEU A 92 0.12 4.54 -10.61
C LEU A 92 -0.30 5.56 -11.67
N LYS A 93 -0.14 5.21 -12.94
CA LYS A 93 -0.56 6.06 -14.07
C LYS A 93 -2.05 6.39 -14.02
N GLN A 94 -2.87 5.51 -13.44
CA GLN A 94 -4.31 5.67 -13.29
C GLN A 94 -4.69 6.82 -12.34
N LEU A 95 -3.77 7.26 -11.48
CA LEU A 95 -3.99 8.36 -10.52
C LEU A 95 -3.81 9.76 -11.14
N LYS A 96 -3.39 9.87 -12.41
CA LYS A 96 -3.18 11.17 -13.07
C LYS A 96 -4.44 12.05 -13.08
N SER A 97 -5.62 11.46 -13.26
CA SER A 97 -6.89 12.21 -13.23
C SER A 97 -7.19 12.75 -11.84
N VAL A 98 -6.91 11.95 -10.79
CA VAL A 98 -7.06 12.36 -9.39
C VAL A 98 -6.09 13.48 -9.06
N GLU A 99 -4.83 13.37 -9.49
CA GLU A 99 -3.82 14.40 -9.27
C GLU A 99 -4.24 15.73 -9.93
N MET A 100 -4.71 15.68 -11.18
CA MET A 100 -5.22 16.85 -11.89
C MET A 100 -6.44 17.45 -11.19
N HIS A 101 -7.40 16.62 -10.77
CA HIS A 101 -8.55 17.07 -10.00
C HIS A 101 -8.12 17.75 -8.70
N GLN A 102 -7.19 17.16 -7.93
CA GLN A 102 -6.68 17.75 -6.69
C GLN A 102 -6.02 19.11 -6.95
N LYS A 103 -5.15 19.23 -7.96
CA LYS A 103 -4.50 20.50 -8.34
C LYS A 103 -5.50 21.59 -8.73
N LEU A 104 -6.56 21.24 -9.46
CA LEU A 104 -7.56 22.19 -9.94
C LEU A 104 -8.60 22.54 -8.88
N SER A 105 -8.99 21.59 -8.03
CA SER A 105 -10.07 21.74 -7.04
C SER A 105 -9.80 22.84 -6.00
N THR A 106 -8.53 23.12 -5.72
CA THR A 106 -8.11 24.19 -4.80
C THR A 106 -7.77 25.50 -5.51
N SER A 107 -7.97 25.58 -6.83
CA SER A 107 -7.68 26.79 -7.60
C SER A 107 -8.82 27.81 -7.46
N LYS A 108 -8.50 29.10 -7.51
CA LYS A 108 -9.49 30.19 -7.43
C LYS A 108 -10.60 30.10 -8.49
N LEU A 109 -10.32 29.47 -9.64
CA LEU A 109 -11.29 29.30 -10.72
C LEU A 109 -12.38 28.26 -10.36
N PHE A 110 -12.03 27.24 -9.58
CA PHE A 110 -12.93 26.13 -9.21
C PHE A 110 -13.34 26.15 -7.74
N THR A 111 -12.84 27.11 -6.94
CA THR A 111 -13.24 27.30 -5.54
C THR A 111 -14.08 28.57 -5.38
N ALA A 112 -15.35 28.43 -4.99
CA ALA A 112 -16.17 29.56 -4.57
C ALA A 112 -16.04 29.77 -3.06
N VAL A 113 -15.70 30.99 -2.63
CA VAL A 113 -15.72 31.36 -1.21
C VAL A 113 -17.10 31.94 -0.90
N ASN A 114 -17.94 31.19 -0.19
CA ASN A 114 -19.16 31.77 0.38
C ASN A 114 -18.76 32.64 1.57
N ARG A 115 -18.85 33.97 1.42
CA ARG A 115 -18.48 34.92 2.46
C ARG A 115 -19.57 35.12 3.53
N GLY A 116 -20.74 34.51 3.35
CA GLY A 116 -21.93 34.77 4.15
C GLY A 116 -22.43 36.20 3.99
N ASP A 117 -23.73 36.43 4.17
CA ASP A 117 -24.25 37.79 4.28
C ASP A 117 -23.75 38.40 5.59
N GLN A 118 -23.11 39.56 5.53
CA GLN A 118 -22.81 40.36 6.72
C GLN A 118 -24.15 40.84 7.29
N LYS A 119 -24.61 40.18 8.35
CA LYS A 119 -25.70 40.69 9.20
C LYS A 119 -25.20 41.78 10.13
#